data_AF-A0A2V5KP89-F1
#
_entry.id   AF-A0A2V5KP89-F1
#
_cell.length_a   1.000
_cell.length_b   1.000
_cell.length_c   1.000
_cell.angle_alpha   90.00
_cell.angle_beta   90.00
_cell.angle_gamma   90.00
#
_symmetry.space_group_name_H-M   'P 1'
#
loop_
_entity.id
_entity.type
_entity.pdbx_description
1 polymer ?
#
loop_
_entity_poly.entity_id
_entity_poly.type
_entity_poly.pdbx_seq_one_letter_code
_entity_poly.pdbx_strand_id
1 'polypeptide(L)'
;WRRIVAQLTGPIPNGRQIFFQKQMTHHFLPEINREWLGAVTNCFLIRDPREVIASYVKKREDPSLEDLGFIQQAEIFDFVRSRTDAIPPIVDAKDVLENPERTLRLLCDAVGVDFNKSMLSWPPGLRETDGIWARHWYSEVAKTTSFRPYRPTDQQVPERLREIYERCCDCYEKLYQHRLL
;
A
#
# COMPACT_ATOMS: atom_id res chain seq x y z
N TRP A 1 -17.34 11.59 -0.54
CA TRP A 1 -16.64 10.63 0.35
C TRP A 1 -17.58 9.92 1.34
N ARG A 2 -18.51 10.59 2.05
CA ARG A 2 -19.37 9.96 3.08
C ARG A 2 -20.09 8.67 2.65
N ARG A 3 -20.71 8.68 1.46
CA ARG A 3 -21.38 7.50 0.87
C ARG A 3 -20.41 6.32 0.68
N ILE A 4 -19.17 6.61 0.26
CA ILE A 4 -18.13 5.59 0.08
C ILE A 4 -17.73 5.03 1.44
N VAL A 5 -17.45 5.88 2.43
CA VAL A 5 -17.14 5.43 3.80
C VAL A 5 -18.24 4.53 4.37
N ALA A 6 -19.52 4.93 4.23
CA ALA A 6 -20.65 4.11 4.68
C ALA A 6 -20.71 2.73 4.00
N GLN A 7 -20.26 2.63 2.75
CA GLN A 7 -20.15 1.36 2.04
C GLN A 7 -18.94 0.55 2.55
N LEU A 8 -17.80 1.19 2.78
CA LEU A 8 -16.57 0.54 3.26
C LEU A 8 -16.72 -0.02 4.68
N THR A 9 -17.49 0.65 5.54
CA THR A 9 -17.76 0.21 6.92
C THR A 9 -19.12 -0.48 7.08
N GLY A 10 -19.80 -0.77 5.96
CA GLY A 10 -21.09 -1.44 5.95
C GLY A 10 -20.96 -2.97 5.98
N PRO A 11 -22.08 -3.70 5.75
CA PRO A 11 -22.06 -5.15 5.66
C PRO A 11 -21.10 -5.64 4.57
N ILE A 12 -20.42 -6.76 4.84
CA ILE A 12 -19.51 -7.39 3.88
C ILE A 12 -20.34 -7.88 2.66
N PRO A 13 -19.98 -7.45 1.43
CA PRO A 13 -20.77 -7.77 0.25
C PRO A 13 -20.67 -9.25 -0.15
N ASN A 14 -21.68 -9.72 -0.89
CA ASN A 14 -21.67 -11.02 -1.58
C ASN A 14 -21.47 -12.24 -0.68
N GLY A 15 -21.94 -12.18 0.58
CA GLY A 15 -21.85 -13.30 1.53
C GLY A 15 -20.41 -13.71 1.88
N ARG A 16 -19.44 -12.82 1.66
CA ARG A 16 -18.04 -13.05 2.02
C ARG A 16 -17.81 -12.82 3.51
N GLN A 17 -16.70 -13.35 4.02
CA GLN A 17 -16.28 -13.15 5.41
C GLN A 17 -15.29 -11.99 5.59
N ILE A 18 -14.61 -11.59 4.51
CA ILE A 18 -13.60 -10.52 4.51
C ILE A 18 -13.91 -9.58 3.36
N PHE A 19 -13.95 -8.28 3.65
CA PHE A 19 -13.98 -7.23 2.63
C PHE A 19 -12.62 -6.54 2.54
N PHE A 20 -11.77 -7.02 1.64
CA PHE A 20 -10.46 -6.41 1.40
C PHE A 20 -10.60 -5.09 0.63
N GLN A 21 -9.97 -4.03 1.15
CA GLN A 21 -10.06 -2.67 0.61
C GLN A 21 -8.65 -2.13 0.41
N LYS A 22 -8.31 -1.78 -0.83
CA LYS A 22 -7.02 -1.16 -1.14
C LYS A 22 -7.23 0.32 -1.46
N GLN A 23 -6.58 1.19 -0.71
CA GLN A 23 -6.60 2.65 -0.92
C GLN A 23 -5.20 3.17 -1.26
N MET A 24 -5.13 4.34 -1.87
CA MET A 24 -3.88 5.11 -2.02
C MET A 24 -3.92 6.26 -1.02
N THR A 25 -2.85 6.47 -0.28
CA THR A 25 -2.80 7.45 0.81
C THR A 25 -2.99 8.88 0.31
N HIS A 26 -2.44 9.22 -0.86
CA HIS A 26 -2.63 10.53 -1.50
C HIS A 26 -4.06 10.78 -2.03
N HIS A 27 -4.91 9.75 -2.14
CA HIS A 27 -6.35 9.95 -2.42
C HIS A 27 -7.16 10.27 -1.15
N PHE A 28 -6.54 10.18 0.02
CA PHE A 28 -7.17 10.53 1.29
C PHE A 28 -7.03 12.05 1.51
N LEU A 29 -7.94 12.81 0.89
CA LEU A 29 -7.94 14.27 0.93
C LEU A 29 -8.25 14.82 2.34
N PRO A 30 -7.80 16.04 2.70
CA PRO A 30 -7.97 16.62 4.04
C PRO A 30 -9.43 16.69 4.53
N GLU A 31 -10.41 16.83 3.63
CA GLU A 31 -11.83 16.89 3.97
C GLU A 31 -12.46 15.52 4.29
N ILE A 32 -11.73 14.43 4.06
CA ILE A 32 -12.18 13.08 4.41
C ILE A 32 -11.88 12.86 5.89
N ASN A 33 -12.92 12.58 6.68
CA ASN A 33 -12.74 12.27 8.10
C ASN A 33 -11.99 10.93 8.26
N ARG A 34 -11.00 10.85 9.16
CA ARG A 34 -10.21 9.63 9.45
C ARG A 34 -10.85 8.68 10.45
N GLU A 35 -11.85 9.09 11.22
CA GLU A 35 -12.47 8.29 12.29
C GLU A 35 -12.95 6.90 11.84
N TRP A 36 -13.42 6.76 10.60
CA TRP A 36 -13.88 5.47 10.08
C TRP A 36 -12.77 4.42 9.97
N LEU A 37 -11.50 4.84 9.93
CA LEU A 37 -10.37 3.92 9.95
C LEU A 37 -10.33 3.09 11.23
N GLY A 38 -10.91 3.58 12.34
CA GLY A 38 -11.04 2.80 13.58
C GLY A 38 -12.10 1.69 13.51
N ALA A 39 -12.93 1.66 12.46
CA ALA A 39 -13.96 0.64 12.26
C ALA A 39 -13.50 -0.52 11.34
N VAL A 40 -12.24 -0.50 10.89
CA VAL A 40 -11.66 -1.51 10.00
C VAL A 40 -10.28 -1.94 10.51
N THR A 41 -9.84 -3.13 10.12
CA THR A 41 -8.44 -3.56 10.33
C THR A 41 -7.56 -2.90 9.27
N ASN A 42 -6.59 -2.10 9.71
CA ASN A 42 -5.65 -1.41 8.81
C ASN A 42 -4.32 -2.15 8.77
N CYS A 43 -3.74 -2.27 7.58
CA CYS A 43 -2.37 -2.70 7.37
C CYS A 43 -1.72 -1.81 6.30
N PHE A 44 -0.40 -1.67 6.34
CA PHE A 44 0.33 -0.75 5.48
C PHE A 44 1.35 -1.52 4.63
N LEU A 45 1.34 -1.24 3.32
CA LEU A 45 2.41 -1.63 2.41
C LEU A 45 3.33 -0.41 2.23
N ILE A 46 4.59 -0.55 2.61
CA ILE A 46 5.63 0.46 2.35
C ILE A 46 6.54 0.00 1.23
N ARG A 47 7.27 0.93 0.63
CA ARG A 47 8.24 0.67 -0.42
C ARG A 47 9.31 1.75 -0.40
N ASP A 48 10.54 1.34 -0.71
CA ASP A 48 11.68 2.25 -0.82
C ASP A 48 11.35 3.52 -1.65
N PRO A 49 11.53 4.73 -1.08
CA PRO A 49 11.23 5.98 -1.77
C PRO A 49 11.95 6.17 -3.11
N ARG A 50 13.19 5.68 -3.25
CA ARG A 50 13.96 5.75 -4.50
C ARG A 50 13.26 4.95 -5.59
N GLU A 51 12.80 3.75 -5.27
CA GLU A 51 12.08 2.91 -6.22
C GLU A 51 10.73 3.50 -6.62
N VAL A 52 10.02 4.10 -5.67
CA VAL A 52 8.74 4.77 -5.94
C VAL A 52 8.96 5.96 -6.88
N ILE A 53 9.90 6.86 -6.56
CA ILE A 53 10.21 8.03 -7.39
C ILE A 53 10.68 7.59 -8.78
N ALA A 54 11.61 6.64 -8.87
CA ALA A 54 12.12 6.12 -10.14
C ALA A 54 11.01 5.51 -11.02
N SER A 55 10.02 4.86 -10.40
CA SER A 55 8.84 4.36 -11.12
C SER A 55 7.87 5.47 -11.52
N TYR A 56 7.74 6.53 -10.71
CA TYR A 56 6.80 7.61 -10.95
C TYR A 56 7.27 8.52 -12.10
N VAL A 57 8.55 8.89 -12.11
CA VAL A 57 9.16 9.75 -13.15
C VAL A 57 9.08 9.17 -14.56
N LYS A 58 8.93 7.85 -14.69
CA LYS A 58 8.68 7.18 -15.99
C LYS A 58 7.32 7.52 -16.58
N LYS A 59 6.35 7.95 -15.76
CA LYS A 59 4.97 8.24 -16.18
C LYS A 59 4.59 9.71 -16.02
N ARG A 60 5.21 10.42 -15.07
CA ARG A 60 4.97 11.83 -14.77
C ARG A 60 6.29 12.48 -14.34
N GLU A 61 6.76 13.47 -15.07
CA GLU A 61 8.13 13.99 -14.93
C GLU A 61 8.44 14.58 -13.54
N ASP A 62 7.50 15.31 -12.94
CA ASP A 62 7.73 16.05 -11.69
C ASP A 62 6.60 15.79 -10.67
N PRO A 63 6.70 14.70 -9.87
CA PRO A 63 5.76 14.48 -8.77
C PRO A 63 5.98 15.49 -7.65
N SER A 64 4.88 15.99 -7.07
CA SER A 64 4.93 16.66 -5.77
C SER A 64 5.17 15.64 -4.66
N LEU A 65 5.55 16.11 -3.47
CA LEU A 65 5.68 15.24 -2.30
C LEU A 65 4.34 14.57 -1.95
N GLU A 66 3.25 15.30 -2.12
CA GLU A 66 1.89 14.85 -1.86
C GLU A 66 1.45 13.75 -2.82
N ASP A 67 1.90 13.77 -4.07
CA ASP A 67 1.62 12.74 -5.07
C ASP A 67 2.21 11.37 -4.70
N LEU A 68 3.34 11.37 -3.97
CA LEU A 68 4.04 10.15 -3.57
C LEU A 68 3.38 9.47 -2.36
N GLY A 69 2.63 10.22 -1.56
CA GLY A 69 1.78 9.66 -0.50
C GLY A 69 2.48 9.27 0.80
N PHE A 70 3.80 9.52 0.94
CA PHE A 70 4.59 9.11 2.12
C PHE A 70 4.20 9.88 3.39
N ILE A 71 4.00 11.20 3.29
CA ILE A 71 3.56 12.01 4.42
C ILE A 71 2.18 11.54 4.90
N GLN A 72 1.23 11.39 3.97
CA GLN A 72 -0.12 10.93 4.26
C GLN A 72 -0.12 9.53 4.87
N GLN A 73 0.76 8.63 4.40
CA GLN A 73 0.89 7.29 4.96
C GLN A 73 1.35 7.33 6.42
N ALA A 74 2.35 8.14 6.75
CA ALA A 74 2.84 8.29 8.10
C ALA A 74 1.78 8.91 9.04
N GLU A 75 1.07 9.93 8.58
CA GLU A 75 -0.02 10.54 9.35
C GLU A 75 -1.21 9.60 9.58
N ILE A 76 -1.57 8.78 8.57
CA ILE A 76 -2.62 7.77 8.70
C ILE A 76 -2.17 6.69 9.68
N PHE A 77 -0.91 6.25 9.62
CA PHE A 77 -0.34 5.29 10.56
C PHE A 77 -0.42 5.80 12.00
N ASP A 78 0.02 7.04 12.27
CA ASP A 78 -0.06 7.64 13.61
C ASP A 78 -1.51 7.74 14.11
N PHE A 79 -2.43 8.16 13.22
CA PHE A 79 -3.84 8.24 13.54
C PHE A 79 -4.41 6.86 13.93
N VAL A 80 -4.19 5.83 13.10
CA VAL A 80 -4.71 4.49 13.41
C VAL A 80 -4.07 3.97 14.71
N ARG A 81 -2.75 4.09 14.86
CA ARG A 81 -2.03 3.63 16.05
C ARG A 81 -2.59 4.26 17.33
N SER A 82 -2.79 5.56 17.34
CA SER A 82 -3.38 6.28 18.48
C SER A 82 -4.84 5.91 18.74
N ARG A 83 -5.61 5.57 17.69
CA ARG A 83 -7.02 5.22 17.81
C ARG A 83 -7.24 3.80 18.33
N THR A 84 -6.37 2.86 17.94
CA THR A 84 -6.51 1.43 18.28
C THR A 84 -5.62 0.99 19.44
N ASP A 85 -4.75 1.86 19.93
CA ASP A 85 -3.72 1.55 20.94
C ASP A 85 -2.87 0.31 20.58
N ALA A 86 -2.64 0.13 19.28
CA ALA A 86 -1.92 -1.01 18.72
C ALA A 86 -1.13 -0.56 17.50
N ILE A 87 -0.01 -1.23 17.20
CA ILE A 87 0.77 -0.95 15.98
C ILE A 87 0.10 -1.68 14.81
N PRO A 88 -0.42 -0.96 13.79
CA PRO A 88 -0.97 -1.61 12.61
C PRO A 88 0.13 -2.40 11.88
N PRO A 89 -0.17 -3.61 11.35
CA PRO A 89 0.80 -4.41 10.62
C PRO A 89 1.38 -3.64 9.43
N ILE A 90 2.70 -3.67 9.29
CA ILE A 90 3.42 -3.08 8.15
C ILE A 90 4.18 -4.19 7.42
N VAL A 91 4.06 -4.22 6.10
CA VAL A 91 4.86 -5.07 5.22
C VAL A 91 5.66 -4.19 4.26
N ASP A 92 6.92 -4.54 4.07
CA ASP A 92 7.76 -3.89 3.07
C ASP A 92 7.68 -4.61 1.72
N ALA A 93 7.62 -3.85 0.63
CA ALA A 93 7.50 -4.39 -0.71
C ALA A 93 8.70 -5.27 -1.10
N LYS A 94 9.91 -4.99 -0.62
CA LYS A 94 11.08 -5.85 -0.85
C LYS A 94 10.90 -7.18 -0.15
N ASP A 95 10.51 -7.16 1.14
CA ASP A 95 10.26 -8.38 1.92
C ASP A 95 9.16 -9.25 1.28
N VAL A 96 8.12 -8.63 0.70
CA VAL A 96 7.09 -9.35 -0.08
C VAL A 96 7.68 -10.02 -1.32
N LEU A 97 8.60 -9.37 -2.05
CA LEU A 97 9.15 -9.93 -3.30
C LEU A 97 10.31 -10.91 -3.07
N GLU A 98 11.03 -10.80 -1.94
CA GLU A 98 12.09 -11.75 -1.56
C GLU A 98 11.53 -13.04 -0.99
N ASN A 99 10.46 -12.98 -0.18
CA ASN A 99 9.80 -14.17 0.35
C ASN A 99 8.28 -13.98 0.50
N PRO A 100 7.51 -14.07 -0.61
CA PRO A 100 6.08 -13.76 -0.59
C PRO A 100 5.26 -14.63 0.37
N GLU A 101 5.57 -15.93 0.47
CA GLU A 101 4.84 -16.82 1.37
C GLU A 101 5.06 -16.46 2.84
N ARG A 102 6.32 -16.24 3.26
CA ARG A 102 6.62 -15.82 4.63
C ARG A 102 5.91 -14.52 4.98
N THR A 103 6.08 -13.50 4.15
CA THR A 103 5.56 -12.16 4.43
C THR A 103 4.03 -12.14 4.46
N LEU A 104 3.36 -12.88 3.56
CA LEU A 104 1.91 -13.01 3.60
C LEU A 104 1.40 -13.79 4.82
N ARG A 105 2.12 -14.82 5.28
CA ARG A 105 1.77 -15.53 6.53
C ARG A 105 1.83 -14.59 7.73
N LEU A 106 2.93 -13.84 7.87
CA LEU A 106 3.06 -12.86 8.95
C LEU A 106 1.93 -11.82 8.93
N LEU A 107 1.60 -11.30 7.74
CA LEU A 107 0.49 -10.36 7.60
C LEU A 107 -0.84 -11.01 7.99
N CYS A 108 -1.13 -12.21 7.46
CA CYS A 108 -2.34 -12.98 7.73
C CYS A 108 -2.52 -13.22 9.24
N ASP A 109 -1.47 -13.69 9.91
CA ASP A 109 -1.47 -13.91 11.36
C ASP A 109 -1.74 -12.61 12.12
N ALA A 110 -1.10 -11.50 11.71
CA ALA A 110 -1.25 -10.20 12.36
C ALA A 110 -2.65 -9.57 12.18
N VAL A 111 -3.36 -9.89 11.09
CA VAL A 111 -4.73 -9.40 10.84
C VAL A 111 -5.83 -10.41 11.19
N GLY A 112 -5.46 -11.61 11.68
CA GLY A 112 -6.41 -12.67 12.05
C GLY A 112 -7.09 -13.35 10.86
N VAL A 113 -6.37 -13.54 9.76
CA VAL A 113 -6.86 -14.21 8.54
C VAL A 113 -6.04 -15.46 8.29
N ASP A 114 -6.67 -16.55 7.85
CA ASP A 114 -5.93 -17.76 7.47
C ASP A 114 -5.17 -17.56 6.15
N PHE A 115 -3.87 -17.85 6.17
CA PHE A 115 -3.09 -17.88 4.93
C PHE A 115 -3.58 -18.97 3.97
N ASN A 116 -3.70 -18.62 2.69
CA ASN A 116 -4.01 -19.57 1.62
C ASN A 116 -2.94 -19.51 0.52
N LYS A 117 -2.47 -20.67 0.04
CA LYS A 117 -1.51 -20.75 -1.07
C LYS A 117 -1.99 -20.07 -2.36
N SER A 118 -3.31 -19.96 -2.56
CA SER A 118 -3.88 -19.21 -3.69
C SER A 118 -3.57 -17.71 -3.65
N MET A 119 -3.14 -17.15 -2.52
CA MET A 119 -2.68 -15.77 -2.42
C MET A 119 -1.37 -15.52 -3.19
N LEU A 120 -0.63 -16.58 -3.54
CA LEU A 120 0.65 -16.51 -4.24
C LEU A 120 0.53 -16.52 -5.77
N SER A 121 -0.67 -16.78 -6.29
CA SER A 121 -0.91 -16.88 -7.74
C SER A 121 -2.24 -16.25 -8.14
N TRP A 122 -2.31 -15.78 -9.38
CA TRP A 122 -3.50 -15.15 -9.92
C TRP A 122 -3.63 -15.32 -11.43
N PRO A 123 -4.85 -15.21 -12.00
CA PRO A 123 -5.00 -15.19 -13.44
C PRO A 123 -4.33 -13.94 -14.05
N PRO A 124 -3.77 -14.05 -15.26
CA PRO A 124 -3.26 -12.89 -15.98
C PRO A 124 -4.42 -11.98 -16.43
N GLY A 125 -4.08 -10.74 -16.77
CA GLY A 125 -5.03 -9.73 -17.23
C GLY A 125 -5.51 -8.78 -16.13
N LEU A 126 -6.38 -7.85 -16.53
CA LEU A 126 -7.06 -6.94 -15.60
C LEU A 126 -8.29 -7.62 -15.00
N ARG A 127 -8.59 -7.27 -13.76
CA ARG A 127 -9.77 -7.73 -13.02
C ARG A 127 -10.86 -6.68 -13.08
N GLU A 128 -12.12 -7.12 -12.99
CA GLU A 128 -13.27 -6.21 -12.89
C GLU A 128 -13.15 -5.24 -11.70
N THR A 129 -12.42 -5.64 -10.66
CA THR A 129 -12.18 -4.87 -9.44
C THR A 129 -11.00 -3.89 -9.52
N ASP A 130 -10.19 -3.89 -10.59
CA ASP A 130 -8.99 -3.04 -10.68
C ASP A 130 -9.32 -1.55 -10.88
N GLY A 131 -10.56 -1.25 -11.29
CA GLY A 131 -11.09 0.11 -11.38
C GLY A 131 -10.41 1.00 -12.43
N ILE A 132 -10.71 2.30 -12.37
CA ILE A 132 -10.31 3.28 -13.41
C ILE A 132 -8.79 3.50 -13.53
N TRP A 133 -8.04 3.23 -12.45
CA TRP A 133 -6.59 3.43 -12.42
C TRP A 133 -5.81 2.32 -13.12
N ALA A 134 -6.45 1.19 -13.37
CA ALA A 134 -5.83 0.01 -13.99
C ALA A 134 -5.15 0.33 -15.31
N ARG A 135 -5.82 1.08 -16.20
CA ARG A 135 -5.32 1.48 -17.52
C ARG A 135 -4.05 2.33 -17.48
N HIS A 136 -3.77 2.98 -16.35
CA HIS A 136 -2.62 3.85 -16.16
C HIS A 136 -1.48 3.14 -15.44
N TRP A 137 -1.79 2.28 -14.46
CA TRP A 137 -0.80 1.77 -13.51
C TRP A 137 -0.54 0.28 -13.57
N TYR A 138 -1.49 -0.54 -14.04
CA TYR A 138 -1.47 -1.99 -13.81
C TYR A 138 -1.03 -2.83 -15.03
N SER A 139 -0.53 -2.19 -16.09
CA SER A 139 -0.09 -2.89 -17.30
C SER A 139 0.98 -3.96 -17.05
N GLU A 140 1.88 -3.75 -16.08
CA GLU A 140 2.90 -4.74 -15.73
C GLU A 140 2.35 -5.89 -14.87
N VAL A 141 1.50 -5.58 -13.89
CA VAL A 141 0.86 -6.60 -13.04
C VAL A 141 -0.07 -7.49 -13.86
N ALA A 142 -0.78 -6.93 -14.84
CA ALA A 142 -1.65 -7.68 -15.75
C ALA A 142 -0.90 -8.76 -16.56
N LYS A 143 0.43 -8.69 -16.68
CA LYS A 143 1.27 -9.68 -17.37
C LYS A 143 1.84 -10.74 -16.42
N THR A 144 1.41 -10.76 -15.17
CA THR A 144 1.92 -11.67 -14.14
C THR A 144 0.84 -12.63 -13.67
N THR A 145 1.28 -13.77 -13.16
CA THR A 145 0.42 -14.79 -12.53
C THR A 145 0.89 -15.18 -11.14
N SER A 146 1.96 -14.53 -10.65
CA SER A 146 2.58 -14.71 -9.34
C SER A 146 3.54 -13.54 -9.09
N PHE A 147 4.05 -13.44 -7.86
CA PHE A 147 5.07 -12.45 -7.51
C PHE A 147 6.32 -12.65 -8.38
N ARG A 148 6.81 -11.56 -8.99
CA ARG A 148 8.10 -11.57 -9.67
C ARG A 148 9.22 -11.44 -8.62
N PRO A 149 10.37 -12.09 -8.83
CA PRO A 149 11.51 -11.92 -7.93
C PRO A 149 11.89 -10.44 -7.79
N TYR A 150 12.30 -10.06 -6.58
CA TYR A 150 12.84 -8.72 -6.34
C TYR A 150 14.00 -8.44 -7.30
N ARG A 151 14.01 -7.22 -7.85
CA ARG A 151 15.12 -6.71 -8.66
C ARG A 151 15.43 -5.30 -8.15
N PRO A 152 16.63 -5.07 -7.60
CA PRO A 152 17.02 -3.74 -7.17
C PRO A 152 17.01 -2.78 -8.36
N THR A 153 16.69 -1.51 -8.10
CA THR A 153 16.81 -0.45 -9.10
C THR A 153 18.20 0.16 -9.05
N ASP A 154 18.86 0.25 -10.20
CA ASP A 154 20.10 1.03 -10.36
C ASP A 154 19.80 2.51 -10.66
N GLN A 155 18.52 2.88 -10.76
CA GLN A 155 18.12 4.24 -11.09
C GLN A 155 18.36 5.17 -9.91
N GLN A 156 19.10 6.25 -10.17
CA GLN A 156 19.31 7.32 -9.21
C GLN A 156 18.09 8.25 -9.16
N VAL A 157 17.86 8.84 -7.98
CA VAL A 157 16.89 9.92 -7.83
C VAL A 157 17.44 11.14 -8.59
N PRO A 158 16.67 11.76 -9.50
CA PRO A 158 17.11 12.98 -10.15
C PRO A 158 17.39 14.07 -9.13
N GLU A 159 18.47 14.84 -9.31
CA GLU A 159 18.90 15.86 -8.35
C GLU A 159 17.79 16.84 -7.94
N ARG A 160 16.93 17.22 -8.91
CA ARG A 160 15.78 18.11 -8.67
C ARG A 160 14.73 17.56 -7.69
N LEU A 161 14.73 16.26 -7.43
CA LEU A 161 13.80 15.58 -6.50
C LEU A 161 14.48 15.18 -5.18
N ARG A 162 15.72 15.61 -4.94
CA ARG A 162 16.49 15.20 -3.75
C ARG A 162 15.82 15.56 -2.43
N GLU A 163 15.35 16.80 -2.29
CA GLU A 163 14.66 17.26 -1.09
C GLU A 163 13.35 16.49 -0.85
N ILE A 164 12.60 16.19 -1.93
CA ILE A 164 11.38 15.38 -1.86
C ILE A 164 11.73 13.95 -1.41
N TYR A 165 12.78 13.37 -1.98
CA TYR A 165 13.25 12.04 -1.61
C TYR A 165 13.64 11.94 -0.15
N GLU A 166 14.40 12.90 0.38
CA GLU A 166 14.80 12.94 1.80
C GLU A 166 13.58 12.95 2.72
N ARG A 167 12.58 13.79 2.42
CA ARG A 167 11.31 13.82 3.18
C ARG A 167 10.52 12.51 3.07
N CYS A 168 10.55 11.84 1.92
CA CYS A 168 9.94 10.51 1.78
C CYS A 168 10.69 9.46 2.61
N CYS A 169 12.03 9.55 2.67
CA CYS A 169 12.87 8.67 3.49
C CYS A 169 12.55 8.79 4.97
N ASP A 170 12.39 10.00 5.51
CA ASP A 170 12.03 10.19 6.92
C ASP A 170 10.73 9.46 7.30
N CYS A 171 9.71 9.57 6.44
CA CYS A 171 8.44 8.87 6.64
C CYS A 171 8.57 7.36 6.45
N TYR A 172 9.31 6.93 5.44
CA TYR A 172 9.54 5.50 5.18
C TYR A 172 10.26 4.84 6.36
N GLU A 173 11.36 5.41 6.85
CA GLU A 173 12.16 4.83 7.93
C GLU A 173 11.37 4.76 9.25
N LYS A 174 10.56 5.78 9.53
CA LYS A 174 9.63 5.77 10.66
C LYS A 174 8.69 4.56 10.64
N LEU A 175 8.21 4.15 9.47
CA LEU A 175 7.32 2.98 9.32
C LEU A 175 8.12 1.67 9.20
N TYR A 176 9.29 1.72 8.57
CA TYR A 176 10.14 0.56 8.29
C TYR A 176 10.59 -0.18 9.55
N GLN A 177 10.85 0.56 10.63
CA GLN A 177 11.16 -0.01 11.95
C GLN A 177 10.02 -0.82 12.59
N HIS A 178 8.78 -0.65 12.11
CA HIS A 178 7.59 -1.36 12.61
C HIS A 178 7.14 -2.51 11.70
N ARG A 179 7.89 -2.81 10.63
CA ARG A 179 7.53 -3.89 9.70
C ARG A 179 7.61 -5.26 10.35
N LEU A 180 6.79 -6.17 9.85
CA LEU A 180 6.80 -7.58 10.23
C LEU A 180 8.09 -8.26 9.73
N LEU A 181 8.65 -9.14 10.57
CA LEU A 181 9.88 -9.91 10.30
C LEU A 181 9.68 -11.40 10.53
#